data_AF-A0A964NT71-F1
#
_entry.id   AF-A0A964NT71-F1
#
_cell.length_a   1.000
_cell.length_b   1.000
_cell.length_c   1.000
_cell.angle_alpha   90.00
_cell.angle_beta   90.00
_cell.angle_gamma   90.00
#
_symmetry.space_group_name_H-M   'P 1'
#
loop_
_entity.id
_entity.type
_entity.pdbx_description
1 polymer ?
#
loop_
_entity_poly.entity_id
_entity_poly.type
_entity_poly.pdbx_seq_one_letter_code
_entity_poly.pdbx_strand_id
1 'polypeptide(L)'
;MNPLQKIAATRRNHAVEHGTVTVLLERHGFKRSLAGRSNSRGFYIFGQVEPDDLRSAADEALHRMQQGEGTLAVSPFCGTTIAVTGILAGVATL
;
A
#
# COMPACT_ATOMS: atom_id res chain seq x y z
N MET A 1 16.57 -8.45 14.57
CA MET A 1 15.42 -9.16 13.96
C MET A 1 15.92 -10.23 13.02
N ASN A 2 15.41 -11.45 13.18
CA ASN A 2 15.68 -12.55 12.26
C ASN A 2 14.95 -12.34 10.91
N PRO A 3 15.26 -13.12 9.86
CA PRO A 3 14.65 -12.95 8.54
C PRO A 3 13.12 -13.06 8.55
N LEU A 4 12.55 -14.01 9.30
CA LEU A 4 11.09 -14.21 9.38
C LEU A 4 10.37 -13.01 9.99
N GLN A 5 10.95 -12.42 11.04
CA GLN A 5 10.43 -11.20 11.65
C GLN A 5 10.48 -10.02 10.68
N LYS A 6 11.53 -9.90 9.86
CA LYS A 6 11.62 -8.83 8.84
C LYS A 6 10.51 -8.96 7.81
N ILE A 7 10.24 -10.18 7.33
CA ILE A 7 9.16 -10.44 6.37
C ILE A 7 7.80 -10.09 6.97
N ALA A 8 7.53 -10.53 8.20
CA ALA A 8 6.28 -10.23 8.89
C ALA A 8 6.08 -8.72 9.09
N ALA A 9 7.14 -7.98 9.48
CA ALA A 9 7.11 -6.53 9.60
C ALA A 9 6.83 -5.84 8.27
N THR A 10 7.55 -6.23 7.19
CA THR A 10 7.30 -5.69 5.85
C THR A 10 5.87 -5.93 5.40
N ARG A 11 5.29 -7.11 5.64
CA ARG A 11 3.89 -7.41 5.28
C ARG A 11 2.90 -6.50 6.00
N ARG A 12 3.11 -6.25 7.30
CA ARG A 12 2.26 -5.33 8.08
C ARG A 12 2.38 -3.89 7.59
N ASN A 13 3.60 -3.43 7.34
CA ASN A 13 3.84 -2.08 6.85
C ASN A 13 3.23 -1.87 5.45
N HIS A 14 3.31 -2.89 4.59
CA HIS A 14 2.71 -2.87 3.25
C HIS A 14 1.18 -2.86 3.30
N ALA A 15 0.57 -3.55 4.26
CA ALA A 15 -0.86 -3.43 4.48
C ALA A 15 -1.23 -1.97 4.82
N VAL A 16 -0.55 -1.36 5.79
CA VAL A 16 -0.83 0.04 6.17
C VAL A 16 -0.56 1.01 5.02
N GLU A 17 0.47 0.78 4.20
CA GLU A 17 0.73 1.54 2.97
C GLU A 17 -0.48 1.50 2.02
N HIS A 18 -1.03 0.31 1.75
CA HIS A 18 -2.22 0.17 0.90
C HIS A 18 -3.41 0.92 1.49
N GLY A 19 -3.68 0.75 2.78
CA GLY A 19 -4.76 1.48 3.44
C GLY A 19 -4.57 2.99 3.37
N THR A 20 -3.34 3.48 3.54
CA THR A 20 -3.00 4.91 3.46
C THR A 20 -3.30 5.46 2.07
N VAL A 21 -2.89 4.74 1.01
CA VAL A 21 -3.19 5.11 -0.37
C VAL A 21 -4.70 5.12 -0.60
N THR A 22 -5.43 4.10 -0.14
CA THR A 22 -6.89 4.05 -0.25
C THR A 22 -7.56 5.26 0.39
N VAL A 23 -7.21 5.60 1.64
CA VAL A 23 -7.76 6.77 2.34
C VAL A 23 -7.44 8.07 1.59
N LEU A 24 -6.21 8.24 1.07
CA LEU A 24 -5.85 9.41 0.27
C LEU A 24 -6.66 9.52 -1.02
N LEU A 25 -6.93 8.39 -1.69
CA LEU A 25 -7.74 8.35 -2.91
C LEU A 25 -9.23 8.61 -2.60
N GLU A 26 -9.73 8.14 -1.46
CA GLU A 26 -11.09 8.44 -0.98
C GLU A 26 -11.27 9.95 -0.72
N ARG A 27 -10.27 10.59 -0.08
CA ARG A 27 -10.32 12.03 0.25
C ARG A 27 -10.16 12.93 -0.97
N HIS A 28 -9.29 12.59 -1.90
CA HIS A 28 -8.82 13.50 -2.95
C HIS A 28 -9.12 13.05 -4.38
N GLY A 29 -9.72 11.87 -4.53
CA GLY A 29 -10.08 11.28 -5.82
C GLY A 29 -8.95 10.48 -6.48
N PHE A 30 -9.38 9.55 -7.35
CA PHE A 30 -8.55 8.53 -8.00
C PHE A 30 -7.55 9.07 -9.06
N LYS A 31 -7.52 10.37 -9.32
CA LYS A 31 -6.64 10.97 -10.34
C LYS A 31 -5.22 11.25 -9.83
N ARG A 32 -4.95 11.07 -8.53
CA ARG A 32 -3.61 11.28 -7.98
C ARG A 32 -2.69 10.12 -8.34
N SER A 33 -1.56 10.44 -8.95
CA SER A 33 -0.46 9.50 -9.14
C SER A 33 0.29 9.36 -7.82
N LEU A 34 -0.01 8.28 -7.08
CA LEU A 34 0.67 7.90 -5.85
C LEU A 34 1.38 6.55 -6.08
N ALA A 35 2.63 6.46 -5.65
CA ALA A 35 3.35 5.18 -5.59
C ALA A 35 3.78 4.93 -4.15
N GLY A 36 3.77 3.66 -3.74
CA GLY A 36 4.16 3.26 -2.39
C GLY A 36 5.35 2.29 -2.39
N ARG A 37 6.12 2.29 -1.30
CA ARG A 37 7.17 1.29 -1.05
C ARG A 37 7.35 1.00 0.42
N SER A 38 7.17 -0.27 0.78
CA SER A 38 7.32 -0.76 2.15
C SER A 38 8.63 -1.50 2.40
N ASN A 39 9.07 -1.46 3.66
CA ASN A 39 10.15 -2.27 4.19
C ASN A 39 9.86 -2.68 5.65
N SER A 40 10.79 -3.33 6.34
CA SER A 40 10.56 -3.80 7.71
C SER A 40 10.46 -2.70 8.77
N ARG A 41 10.75 -1.44 8.43
CA ARG A 41 10.75 -0.29 9.34
C ARG A 41 9.60 0.69 9.09
N GLY A 42 8.87 0.55 7.99
CA GLY A 42 7.74 1.39 7.64
C GLY A 42 7.50 1.36 6.14
N PHE A 43 7.01 2.47 5.62
CA PHE A 43 6.74 2.65 4.20
C PHE A 43 6.99 4.09 3.76
N TYR A 44 7.08 4.28 2.45
CA TYR A 44 7.19 5.57 1.78
C TYR A 44 6.04 5.72 0.80
N ILE A 45 5.53 6.94 0.67
CA ILE A 45 4.60 7.34 -0.39
C ILE A 45 5.31 8.39 -1.26
N PHE A 46 5.23 8.22 -2.57
CA PHE A 46 5.75 9.13 -3.58
C PHE A 46 4.58 9.74 -4.33
N GLY A 47 4.52 11.07 -4.35
CA GLY A 47 3.47 11.83 -5.02
C GLY A 47 3.27 13.21 -4.39
N GLN A 48 2.34 13.98 -4.95
CA GLN A 48 1.95 15.27 -4.38
C GLN A 48 0.91 15.03 -3.27
N VAL A 49 1.40 15.06 -2.03
CA VAL A 49 0.59 14.89 -0.83
C VAL A 49 1.19 15.75 0.26
N GLU A 50 0.32 16.42 1.01
CA GLU A 50 0.73 17.26 2.13
C GLU A 50 1.10 16.36 3.33
N PRO A 51 2.21 16.62 4.06
CA PRO A 51 2.67 15.76 5.14
C PRO A 51 1.66 15.45 6.26
N ASP A 52 0.86 16.42 6.70
CA ASP A 52 -0.15 16.21 7.75
C ASP A 52 -1.34 15.37 7.23
N ASP A 53 -1.74 15.58 5.97
CA ASP A 53 -2.72 14.73 5.29
C ASP A 53 -2.21 13.29 5.11
N LEU A 54 -0.93 13.10 4.74
CA LEU A 54 -0.31 11.78 4.68
C LEU A 54 -0.37 11.07 6.03
N ARG A 55 0.03 11.79 7.09
CA ARG A 55 0.06 11.27 8.45
C ARG A 55 -1.34 10.87 8.90
N SER A 56 -2.30 11.77 8.77
CA SER A 56 -3.68 11.51 9.17
C SER A 56 -4.33 10.38 8.37
N ALA A 57 -3.99 10.23 7.08
CA ALA A 57 -4.45 9.11 6.26
C ALA A 57 -3.84 7.77 6.71
N ALA A 58 -2.56 7.76 7.11
CA ALA A 58 -1.90 6.57 7.64
C ALA A 58 -2.48 6.15 9.00
N ASP A 59 -2.74 7.12 9.88
CA ASP A 59 -3.37 6.88 11.18
C ASP A 59 -4.80 6.35 11.03
N GLU A 60 -5.58 6.94 10.11
CA GLU A 60 -6.93 6.46 9.79
C GLU A 60 -6.91 5.03 9.21
N ALA A 61 -6.03 4.77 8.25
CA ALA A 61 -5.89 3.44 7.65
C ALA A 61 -5.54 2.37 8.69
N LEU A 62 -4.59 2.66 9.57
CA LEU A 62 -4.21 1.76 10.66
C LEU A 62 -5.39 1.54 11.62
N HIS A 63 -6.09 2.60 12.01
CA HIS A 63 -7.25 2.51 12.88
C HIS A 63 -8.34 1.62 12.27
N ARG A 64 -8.74 1.88 11.01
CA ARG A 64 -9.76 1.09 10.29
C ARG A 64 -9.37 -0.39 10.20
N MET A 65 -8.11 -0.69 9.90
CA MET A 65 -7.61 -2.07 9.90
C MET A 65 -7.72 -2.74 11.27
N GLN A 66 -7.38 -2.02 12.35
CA GLN A 66 -7.51 -2.52 13.72
C GLN A 66 -8.98 -2.75 14.13
N GLN A 67 -9.92 -2.00 13.55
CA GLN A 67 -11.36 -2.20 13.72
C GLN A 67 -11.94 -3.31 12.82
N GLY A 68 -11.11 -4.02 12.04
CA GLY A 68 -11.52 -5.19 11.27
C GLY A 68 -11.71 -4.94 9.76
N GLU A 69 -11.43 -3.74 9.25
CA GLU A 69 -11.44 -3.46 7.80
C GLU A 69 -10.19 -4.02 7.11
N GLY A 70 -9.97 -5.34 7.20
CA GLY A 70 -8.80 -6.02 6.65
C GLY A 70 -8.69 -5.95 5.13
N THR A 71 -9.77 -5.66 4.42
CA THR A 71 -9.79 -5.47 2.95
C THR A 71 -8.92 -4.30 2.50
N LEU A 72 -8.71 -3.29 3.36
CA LEU A 72 -7.82 -2.16 3.10
C LEU A 72 -6.35 -2.59 2.88
N ALA A 73 -5.96 -3.77 3.34
CA ALA A 73 -4.63 -4.33 3.12
C ALA A 73 -4.39 -4.81 1.68
N VAL A 74 -5.43 -4.89 0.85
CA VAL A 74 -5.37 -5.43 -0.50
C VAL A 74 -5.64 -4.33 -1.50
N SER A 75 -4.68 -4.07 -2.39
CA SER A 75 -4.81 -3.12 -3.49
C SER A 75 -4.73 -3.85 -4.84
N PRO A 76 -5.61 -3.54 -5.81
CA PRO A 76 -5.47 -4.06 -7.17
C PRO A 76 -4.20 -3.54 -7.87
N PHE A 77 -3.63 -2.43 -7.37
CA PHE A 77 -2.43 -1.79 -7.91
C PHE A 77 -1.15 -2.19 -7.15
N CYS A 78 -1.19 -3.27 -6.37
CA CYS A 78 0.00 -3.83 -5.73
C CYS A 78 1.08 -4.17 -6.79
N GLY A 79 2.33 -3.82 -6.51
CA GLY A 79 3.45 -4.09 -7.43
C GLY A 79 3.59 -5.57 -7.80
N THR A 80 3.26 -6.49 -6.89
CA THR A 80 3.25 -7.94 -7.20
C THR A 80 2.11 -8.29 -8.16
N THR A 81 0.91 -7.73 -7.98
CA THR A 81 -0.22 -7.92 -8.91
C THR A 81 0.13 -7.41 -10.30
N ILE A 82 0.74 -6.22 -10.39
CA ILE A 82 1.17 -5.63 -11.66
C ILE A 82 2.23 -6.51 -12.34
N ALA A 83 3.25 -6.96 -11.59
CA ALA A 83 4.33 -7.78 -12.13
C ALA A 83 3.83 -9.13 -12.66
N VAL A 84 3.02 -9.85 -11.87
CA VAL A 84 2.44 -11.13 -12.28
C VAL A 84 1.55 -10.95 -13.50
N THR A 85 0.68 -9.93 -13.51
CA THR A 85 -0.20 -9.64 -14.65
C THR A 85 0.61 -9.33 -15.91
N GLY A 86 1.66 -8.51 -15.81
CA GLY A 86 2.53 -8.19 -16.94
C GLY A 86 3.25 -9.40 -17.52
N ILE A 87 3.77 -10.30 -16.67
CA ILE A 87 4.40 -11.55 -17.09
C ILE A 87 3.38 -12.44 -17.83
N LEU A 88 2.21 -12.67 -17.22
CA LEU A 88 1.18 -13.53 -17.81
C LEU A 88 0.67 -12.99 -19.14
N ALA A 89 0.40 -11.68 -19.22
CA ALA A 89 -0.02 -11.03 -20.45
C ALA A 89 1.04 -11.16 -21.55
N GLY A 90 2.32 -10.93 -21.23
CA GLY A 90 3.42 -11.08 -22.17
C GLY A 90 3.52 -12.51 -22.71
N VAL A 91 3.47 -13.51 -21.81
CA VAL A 91 3.51 -14.94 -22.19
C VAL A 91 2.31 -15.33 -23.06
N ALA A 92 1.12 -14.81 -22.79
CA ALA A 92 -0.09 -15.12 -23.56
C ALA A 92 -0.06 -14.57 -24.99
N THR A 93 0.81 -13.60 -25.28
CA THR A 93 0.94 -12.97 -26.61
C THR A 93 2.14 -13.50 -27.43
N LEU A 94 2.92 -14.42 -26.86
CA LEU A 94 3.96 -15.17 -27.57
C LEU A 94 3.33 -16.34 -28.34
#